data_AF-A0A800ERZ6-F1
#
_entry.id   AF-A0A800ERZ6-F1
#
_cell.length_a   1.000
_cell.length_b   1.000
_cell.length_c   1.000
_cell.angle_alpha   90.00
_cell.angle_beta   90.00
_cell.angle_gamma   90.00
#
_symmetry.space_group_name_H-M   'P 1'
#
loop_
_entity.id
_entity.type
_entity.pdbx_description
1 polymer ?
#
loop_
_entity_poly.entity_id
_entity_poly.type
_entity_poly.pdbx_seq_one_letter_code
_entity_poly.pdbx_strand_id
1 'polypeptide(L)'
;FYRIRHADHYRTAGEWCIYPLYDFTHCLSDSIEGITHSMCTLEFDNNRELYDWILAHVDVPSPPPRQYEFAPLNLEYTLLSKRFCLALIEQGYLNGWDDPRLPTLAGIRRRGVPPAALRTFCNMIGVAKAESRVDIAKLEYAIRDELNPIAPRVMCVLRPVKLVIDNFPEGHVEELEAPYFPKDVGKEGSRAIPFTREILIERDDFEETPPKGFRRLVLGGEVRLRYGYVVRCVDVVKNDDGVIKELHCTYDPETKGGSTPDGRKVKGTIHWVSASHSLPAEVRLYDRLFTVPDPENVEEGEDFTVHLNHESLTVLDNCRVESSIASDPRDITYQFERTGYFVHDAVDSTPDHLVFNRTVTLRDSWAKARKATETGAAERESSHKETTETGGRVERGVEPSIEPNVGHGVDTDRGGAAESIAPEVNPRPEDPEAAARYDDLCEEHGLAESEASVLAQHAGLFSLFREGSEYAAAETDLAKWIVNEVPRVLEERPIEELRFGGRELARLVELVSSGTVSGRAAKDVLAILAEEGGDPDAVIETKGLGRVSDVPTLQPMVARLIEANPAQAQGYRDGKTGLMGFFVGQVMKETKGAADPEVTQDLLREALSGSDEG
;
A
#
# COMPACT_ATOMS: atom_id res chain seq x y z
N PHE A 1 37.53 20.66 -23.54
CA PHE A 1 37.97 19.90 -22.35
C PHE A 1 38.27 20.76 -21.13
N TYR A 2 38.85 21.96 -21.24
CA TYR A 2 39.12 22.85 -20.10
C TYR A 2 38.42 24.20 -20.26
N ARG A 3 38.17 24.88 -19.13
CA ARG A 3 37.75 26.29 -19.06
C ARG A 3 38.67 27.09 -18.15
N ILE A 4 38.81 28.38 -18.42
CA ILE A 4 39.52 29.32 -17.54
C ILE A 4 38.56 29.81 -16.46
N ARG A 5 38.96 29.74 -15.19
CA ARG A 5 38.20 30.31 -14.06
C ARG A 5 39.19 30.72 -12.97
N HIS A 6 39.22 32.00 -12.62
CA HIS A 6 40.00 32.49 -11.48
C HIS A 6 39.15 32.41 -10.21
N ALA A 7 39.14 31.25 -9.57
CA ALA A 7 38.45 31.00 -8.31
C ALA A 7 39.25 30.00 -7.47
N ASP A 8 39.20 30.16 -6.15
CA ASP A 8 39.82 29.20 -5.22
C ASP A 8 39.04 27.89 -5.21
N HIS A 9 39.74 26.77 -5.35
CA HIS A 9 39.16 25.44 -5.22
C HIS A 9 39.30 24.94 -3.77
N TYR A 10 38.25 24.32 -3.22
CA TYR A 10 38.22 23.92 -1.81
C TYR A 10 39.32 22.90 -1.41
N ARG A 11 39.90 22.15 -2.36
CA ARG A 11 41.03 21.20 -2.09
C ARG A 11 42.40 21.73 -2.50
N THR A 12 42.48 22.50 -3.56
CA THR A 12 43.75 22.90 -4.22
C THR A 12 43.99 24.41 -4.16
N ALA A 13 43.12 25.14 -3.46
CA ALA A 13 43.15 26.59 -3.31
C ALA A 13 43.37 27.28 -4.67
N GLY A 14 44.35 28.19 -4.75
CA GLY A 14 44.69 28.95 -5.95
C GLY A 14 45.74 28.30 -6.86
N GLU A 15 46.04 27.01 -6.70
CA GLU A 15 47.05 26.32 -7.51
C GLU A 15 46.70 26.29 -9.01
N TRP A 16 45.40 26.20 -9.33
CA TRP A 16 44.91 26.07 -10.71
C TRP A 16 44.01 27.25 -11.09
N CYS A 17 44.18 27.74 -12.32
CA CYS A 17 43.30 28.74 -12.95
C CYS A 17 42.56 28.20 -14.19
N ILE A 18 42.80 26.93 -14.52
CA ILE A 18 42.10 26.17 -15.55
C ILE A 18 41.48 24.94 -14.90
N TYR A 19 40.24 24.65 -15.26
CA TYR A 19 39.48 23.54 -14.68
C TYR A 19 38.93 22.66 -15.80
N PRO A 20 39.06 21.34 -15.70
CA PRO A 20 38.49 20.43 -16.68
C PRO A 20 36.95 20.48 -16.62
N LEU A 21 36.31 20.15 -17.75
CA LEU A 21 34.87 19.96 -17.87
C LEU A 21 34.50 18.53 -17.46
N TYR A 22 33.25 18.33 -17.06
CA TYR A 22 32.72 17.04 -16.60
C TYR A 22 33.06 15.88 -17.53
N ASP A 23 32.76 16.00 -18.84
CA ASP A 23 32.98 14.94 -19.82
C ASP A 23 34.44 14.51 -19.93
N PHE A 24 35.38 15.45 -19.71
CA PHE A 24 36.81 15.16 -19.72
C PHE A 24 37.27 14.50 -18.42
N THR A 25 36.70 14.90 -17.28
CA THR A 25 37.11 14.39 -15.97
C THR A 25 36.50 13.02 -15.69
N HIS A 26 35.24 12.81 -16.02
CA HIS A 26 34.49 11.64 -15.57
C HIS A 26 35.11 10.31 -16.04
N CYS A 27 35.28 10.15 -17.35
CA CYS A 27 35.89 8.95 -17.94
C CYS A 27 37.33 8.71 -17.47
N LEU A 28 38.14 9.77 -17.37
CA LEU A 28 39.52 9.66 -16.92
C LEU A 28 39.61 9.31 -15.43
N SER A 29 38.73 9.87 -14.60
CA SER A 29 38.61 9.49 -13.19
C SER A 29 38.24 8.01 -13.05
N ASP A 30 37.22 7.54 -13.77
CA ASP A 30 36.81 6.13 -13.76
C ASP A 30 37.96 5.20 -14.15
N SER A 31 38.70 5.58 -15.19
CA SER A 31 39.84 4.80 -15.67
C SER A 31 41.01 4.79 -14.68
N ILE A 32 41.35 5.95 -14.07
CA ILE A 32 42.41 6.06 -13.06
C ILE A 32 42.06 5.26 -11.80
N GLU A 33 40.78 5.21 -11.43
CA GLU A 33 40.29 4.49 -10.25
C GLU A 33 40.00 3.01 -10.52
N GLY A 34 40.10 2.55 -11.77
CA GLY A 34 39.87 1.16 -12.15
C GLY A 34 38.40 0.73 -12.08
N ILE A 35 37.49 1.67 -12.32
CA ILE A 35 36.04 1.40 -12.38
C ILE A 35 35.75 0.45 -13.54
N THR A 36 34.82 -0.48 -13.33
CA THR A 36 34.37 -1.41 -14.37
C THR A 36 33.02 -0.99 -14.96
N HIS A 37 32.08 -0.59 -14.10
CA HIS A 37 30.73 -0.19 -14.46
C HIS A 37 30.49 1.22 -13.91
N SER A 38 30.56 2.22 -14.79
CA SER A 38 30.24 3.60 -14.46
C SER A 38 28.73 3.81 -14.62
N MET A 39 28.00 3.75 -13.51
CA MET A 39 26.54 3.86 -13.51
C MET A 39 26.11 5.32 -13.34
N CYS A 40 25.39 5.85 -14.33
CA CYS A 40 24.88 7.22 -14.31
C CYS A 40 23.41 7.26 -14.75
N THR A 41 22.79 8.43 -14.70
CA THR A 41 21.38 8.58 -15.10
C THR A 41 21.26 8.93 -16.60
N LEU A 42 20.07 8.72 -17.16
CA LEU A 42 19.80 8.89 -18.62
C LEU A 42 20.13 10.28 -19.18
N GLU A 43 20.24 11.31 -18.33
CA GLU A 43 20.68 12.65 -18.75
C GLU A 43 22.08 12.64 -19.40
N PHE A 44 22.87 11.58 -19.22
CA PHE A 44 24.21 11.40 -19.78
C PHE A 44 24.31 10.36 -20.90
N ASP A 45 23.20 9.83 -21.42
CA ASP A 45 23.23 8.80 -22.48
C ASP A 45 23.93 9.33 -23.75
N ASN A 46 23.62 10.56 -24.17
CA ASN A 46 24.31 11.21 -25.29
C ASN A 46 25.80 11.47 -25.01
N ASN A 47 26.19 11.61 -23.74
CA ASN A 47 27.58 11.87 -23.34
C ASN A 47 28.46 10.62 -23.44
N ARG A 48 27.86 9.42 -23.51
CA ARG A 48 28.59 8.14 -23.65
C ARG A 48 29.51 8.12 -24.87
N GLU A 49 29.07 8.65 -26.01
CA GLU A 49 29.91 8.71 -27.21
C GLU A 49 31.21 9.49 -26.97
N LEU A 50 31.12 10.59 -26.22
CA LEU A 50 32.28 11.40 -25.86
C LEU A 50 33.13 10.71 -24.78
N TYR A 51 32.51 10.03 -23.83
CA TYR A 51 33.16 9.21 -22.81
C TYR A 51 34.08 8.16 -23.47
N ASP A 52 33.51 7.36 -24.38
CA ASP A 52 34.23 6.30 -25.11
C ASP A 52 35.30 6.89 -26.04
N TRP A 53 34.99 8.00 -26.72
CA TRP A 53 35.94 8.68 -27.59
C TRP A 53 37.19 9.13 -26.81
N ILE A 54 37.03 9.71 -25.62
CA ILE A 54 38.18 10.17 -24.83
C ILE A 54 39.06 8.97 -24.44
N LEU A 55 38.47 7.90 -23.90
CA LEU A 55 39.21 6.70 -23.48
C LEU A 55 39.95 6.03 -24.63
N ALA A 56 39.39 6.06 -25.84
CA ALA A 56 40.05 5.50 -27.02
C ALA A 56 41.24 6.33 -27.53
N HIS A 57 41.36 7.60 -27.13
CA HIS A 57 42.35 8.55 -27.65
C HIS A 57 43.40 8.99 -26.62
N VAL A 58 43.39 8.39 -25.43
CA VAL A 58 44.41 8.62 -24.39
C VAL A 58 44.98 7.30 -23.88
N ASP A 59 46.22 7.33 -23.39
CA ASP A 59 46.82 6.16 -22.75
C ASP A 59 46.19 5.94 -21.37
N VAL A 60 45.29 4.97 -21.28
CA VAL A 60 44.55 4.59 -20.07
C VAL A 60 44.82 3.13 -19.67
N PRO A 61 44.73 2.80 -18.36
CA PRO A 61 44.75 1.41 -17.90
C PRO A 61 43.69 0.55 -18.59
N SER A 62 44.07 -0.68 -18.96
CA SER A 62 43.17 -1.68 -19.55
C SER A 62 42.67 -2.67 -18.48
N PRO A 63 41.41 -3.13 -18.53
CA PRO A 63 40.37 -2.75 -19.49
C PRO A 63 39.78 -1.34 -19.20
N PRO A 64 39.32 -0.60 -20.21
CA PRO A 64 38.67 0.68 -19.99
C PRO A 64 37.31 0.49 -19.29
N PRO A 65 36.89 1.45 -18.45
CA PRO A 65 35.55 1.46 -17.84
C PRO A 65 34.46 1.54 -18.90
N ARG A 66 33.25 1.07 -18.57
CA ARG A 66 32.05 1.21 -19.42
C ARG A 66 30.95 1.98 -18.71
N GLN A 67 30.34 2.92 -19.41
CA GLN A 67 29.18 3.66 -18.92
C GLN A 67 27.89 2.87 -19.11
N TYR A 68 27.02 2.90 -18.11
CA TYR A 68 25.68 2.32 -18.12
C TYR A 68 24.69 3.31 -17.51
N GLU A 69 23.57 3.53 -18.19
CA GLU A 69 22.56 4.51 -17.80
C GLU A 69 21.31 3.85 -17.22
N PHE A 70 20.70 4.51 -16.23
CA PHE A 70 19.40 4.15 -15.69
C PHE A 70 18.50 5.38 -15.51
N ALA A 71 17.18 5.19 -15.50
CA ALA A 71 16.23 6.28 -15.32
C ALA A 71 16.35 6.89 -13.92
N PRO A 72 16.37 8.23 -13.79
CA PRO A 72 16.35 8.87 -12.49
C PRO A 72 15.05 8.59 -11.74
N LEU A 73 15.11 8.53 -10.40
CA LEU A 73 13.92 8.45 -9.58
C LEU A 73 13.12 9.75 -9.71
N ASN A 74 11.84 9.63 -10.06
CA ASN A 74 10.85 10.70 -9.90
C ASN A 74 9.77 10.22 -8.94
N LEU A 75 9.48 10.99 -7.89
CA LEU A 75 8.50 10.63 -6.85
C LEU A 75 7.30 11.58 -6.92
N GLU A 76 6.09 11.05 -6.79
CA GLU A 76 4.90 11.89 -6.72
C GLU A 76 4.91 12.83 -5.49
N TYR A 77 4.23 13.97 -5.60
CA TYR A 77 4.04 14.97 -4.53
C TYR A 77 5.34 15.52 -3.93
N THR A 78 6.43 15.46 -4.69
CA THR A 78 7.80 15.75 -4.24
C THR A 78 8.60 16.39 -5.37
N LEU A 79 9.58 17.22 -5.01
CA LEU A 79 10.59 17.76 -5.93
C LEU A 79 11.99 17.33 -5.48
N LEU A 80 12.74 16.67 -6.35
CA LEU A 80 14.08 16.17 -6.05
C LEU A 80 15.19 17.14 -6.48
N SER A 81 14.89 18.05 -7.42
CA SER A 81 15.87 19.01 -7.93
C SER A 81 16.36 19.97 -6.85
N LYS A 82 17.69 20.11 -6.76
CA LYS A 82 18.37 21.05 -5.86
C LYS A 82 17.85 22.47 -6.02
N ARG A 83 17.51 22.89 -7.25
CA ARG A 83 17.03 24.25 -7.53
C ARG A 83 15.73 24.53 -6.78
N PHE A 84 14.78 23.60 -6.82
CA PHE A 84 13.48 23.76 -6.16
C PHE A 84 13.62 23.66 -4.64
N CYS A 85 14.37 22.69 -4.13
CA CYS A 85 14.64 22.58 -2.69
C CYS A 85 15.30 23.83 -2.13
N LEU A 86 16.29 24.39 -2.83
CA LEU A 86 16.95 25.64 -2.43
C LEU A 86 15.97 26.81 -2.44
N ALA A 87 15.14 26.95 -3.48
CA ALA A 87 14.14 28.00 -3.56
C ALA A 87 13.14 27.95 -2.40
N LEU A 88 12.65 26.76 -2.04
CA LEU A 88 11.73 26.58 -0.90
C LEU A 88 12.36 26.98 0.44
N ILE A 89 13.66 26.72 0.62
CA ILE A 89 14.41 27.09 1.83
C ILE A 89 14.66 28.61 1.84
N GLU A 90 15.17 29.19 0.74
CA GLU A 90 15.49 30.62 0.65
C GLU A 90 14.25 31.51 0.79
N GLN A 91 13.09 31.03 0.32
CA GLN A 91 11.80 31.72 0.44
C GLN A 91 11.11 31.47 1.80
N GLY A 92 11.68 30.63 2.67
CA GLY A 92 11.18 30.40 4.03
C GLY A 92 9.98 29.46 4.15
N TYR A 93 9.64 28.69 3.11
CA TYR A 93 8.60 27.66 3.21
C TYR A 93 9.07 26.47 4.07
N LEU A 94 10.37 26.21 4.08
CA LEU A 94 11.01 25.08 4.77
C LEU A 94 12.16 25.56 5.67
N ASN A 95 12.39 24.85 6.77
CA ASN A 95 13.30 25.29 7.83
C ASN A 95 14.79 24.98 7.57
N GLY A 96 15.11 24.31 6.46
CA GLY A 96 16.48 23.93 6.11
C GLY A 96 16.55 22.65 5.27
N TRP A 97 17.77 22.22 4.96
CA TRP A 97 18.02 21.01 4.15
C TRP A 97 17.67 19.71 4.86
N ASP A 98 17.49 19.75 6.19
CA ASP A 98 17.06 18.63 7.03
C ASP A 98 15.58 18.71 7.44
N ASP A 99 14.79 19.61 6.85
CA ASP A 99 13.35 19.67 7.09
C ASP A 99 12.69 18.31 6.77
N PRO A 100 11.90 17.70 7.68
CA PRO A 100 11.28 16.39 7.46
C PRO A 100 10.32 16.30 6.26
N ARG A 101 9.91 17.42 5.67
CA ARG A 101 9.10 17.47 4.44
C ARG A 101 9.95 17.34 3.17
N LEU A 102 11.26 17.55 3.25
CA LEU A 102 12.16 17.42 2.11
C LEU A 102 12.52 15.96 1.83
N PRO A 103 12.70 15.59 0.56
CA PRO A 103 13.18 14.27 0.16
C PRO A 103 14.70 14.12 0.29
N THR A 104 15.38 15.00 1.04
CA THR A 104 16.80 14.83 1.32
C THR A 104 17.00 13.67 2.29
N LEU A 105 18.13 12.98 2.19
CA LEU A 105 18.47 11.94 3.17
C LEU A 105 18.53 12.49 4.61
N ALA A 106 18.92 13.76 4.78
CA ALA A 106 18.89 14.44 6.08
C ALA A 106 17.45 14.63 6.61
N GLY A 107 16.55 15.14 5.77
CA GLY A 107 15.14 15.33 6.11
C GLY A 107 14.41 14.02 6.37
N ILE A 108 14.59 13.04 5.48
CA ILE A 108 14.05 11.69 5.63
C ILE A 108 14.53 11.02 6.92
N ARG A 109 15.82 11.16 7.27
CA ARG A 109 16.35 10.66 8.54
C ARG A 109 15.73 11.38 9.74
N ARG A 110 15.62 12.71 9.71
CA ARG A 110 14.99 13.51 10.78
C ARG A 110 13.51 13.21 10.95
N ARG A 111 12.83 12.82 9.86
CA ARG A 111 11.45 12.31 9.86
C ARG A 111 11.30 10.96 10.59
N GLY A 112 12.39 10.23 10.81
CA GLY A 112 12.39 8.92 11.49
C GLY A 112 12.28 7.73 10.56
N VAL A 113 12.53 7.92 9.25
CA VAL A 113 12.48 6.82 8.28
C VAL A 113 13.72 5.92 8.45
N PRO A 114 13.53 4.61 8.68
CA PRO A 114 14.64 3.68 8.78
C PRO A 114 15.42 3.57 7.45
N PRO A 115 16.76 3.46 7.48
CA PRO A 115 17.55 3.23 6.27
C PRO A 115 17.14 1.93 5.54
N ALA A 116 16.67 0.92 6.28
CA ALA A 116 16.18 -0.34 5.71
C ALA A 116 14.94 -0.12 4.84
N ALA A 117 13.99 0.71 5.27
CA ALA A 117 12.81 1.06 4.49
C ALA A 117 13.17 1.71 3.15
N LEU A 118 14.20 2.58 3.11
CA LEU A 118 14.67 3.18 1.85
C LEU A 118 15.28 2.14 0.91
N ARG A 119 16.06 1.20 1.42
CA ARG A 119 16.62 0.11 0.60
C ARG A 119 15.51 -0.80 0.06
N THR A 120 14.54 -1.15 0.90
CA THR A 120 13.35 -1.91 0.50
C THR A 120 12.58 -1.16 -0.59
N PHE A 121 12.36 0.15 -0.43
CA PHE A 121 11.73 0.98 -1.45
C PHE A 121 12.51 0.96 -2.77
N CYS A 122 13.84 1.16 -2.76
CA CYS A 122 14.67 1.07 -3.96
C CYS A 122 14.57 -0.31 -4.64
N ASN A 123 14.56 -1.39 -3.86
CA ASN A 123 14.40 -2.75 -4.40
C ASN A 123 13.01 -2.97 -5.02
N MET A 124 11.96 -2.41 -4.41
CA MET A 124 10.59 -2.54 -4.92
C MET A 124 10.36 -1.82 -6.24
N ILE A 125 11.02 -0.67 -6.47
CA ILE A 125 10.87 0.09 -7.71
C ILE A 125 11.79 -0.42 -8.82
N GLY A 126 12.87 -1.12 -8.46
CA GLY A 126 13.83 -1.65 -9.41
C GLY A 126 14.70 -0.59 -10.08
N VAL A 127 15.50 -1.03 -11.05
CA VAL A 127 16.36 -0.19 -11.88
C VAL A 127 16.03 -0.50 -13.33
N ALA A 128 15.63 0.51 -14.10
CA ALA A 128 15.26 0.39 -15.50
C ALA A 128 15.70 1.64 -16.28
N LYS A 129 15.70 1.55 -17.61
CA LYS A 129 15.90 2.71 -18.51
C LYS A 129 14.61 3.44 -18.85
N ALA A 130 13.45 2.91 -18.47
CA ALA A 130 12.17 3.59 -18.69
C ALA A 130 11.93 4.63 -17.59
N GLU A 131 11.72 5.89 -17.98
CA GLU A 131 11.33 6.94 -17.03
C GLU A 131 9.91 6.69 -16.51
N SER A 132 9.74 6.80 -15.19
CA SER A 132 8.43 6.70 -14.56
C SER A 132 8.38 7.57 -13.30
N ARG A 133 7.17 8.04 -12.97
CA ARG A 133 6.88 8.71 -11.71
C ARG A 133 6.32 7.68 -10.73
N VAL A 134 7.00 7.50 -9.61
CA VAL A 134 6.67 6.49 -8.60
C VAL A 134 5.65 7.05 -7.61
N ASP A 135 4.56 6.30 -7.37
CA ASP A 135 3.59 6.62 -6.30
C ASP A 135 4.29 6.63 -4.93
N ILE A 136 4.17 7.74 -4.22
CA ILE A 136 4.71 7.94 -2.87
C ILE A 136 4.19 6.92 -1.85
N ALA A 137 3.01 6.33 -2.11
CA ALA A 137 2.44 5.26 -1.28
C ALA A 137 3.36 4.02 -1.20
N LYS A 138 4.19 3.75 -2.22
CA LYS A 138 5.20 2.67 -2.17
C LYS A 138 6.27 2.94 -1.12
N LEU A 139 6.73 4.18 -1.02
CA LEU A 139 7.69 4.60 0.02
C LEU A 139 7.04 4.50 1.41
N GLU A 140 5.81 5.03 1.56
CA GLU A 140 5.10 4.93 2.83
C GLU A 140 4.82 3.48 3.24
N TYR A 141 4.52 2.60 2.29
CA TYR A 141 4.38 1.17 2.53
C TYR A 141 5.68 0.57 3.06
N ALA A 142 6.82 0.79 2.38
CA ALA A 142 8.11 0.27 2.82
C ALA A 142 8.48 0.74 4.24
N ILE A 143 8.13 1.99 4.59
CA ILE A 143 8.32 2.53 5.94
C ILE A 143 7.43 1.81 6.96
N ARG A 144 6.13 1.62 6.66
CA ARG A 144 5.20 0.92 7.55
C ARG A 144 5.60 -0.55 7.75
N ASP A 145 5.97 -1.22 6.67
CA ASP A 145 6.38 -2.63 6.68
C ASP A 145 7.62 -2.84 7.55
N GLU A 146 8.63 -1.99 7.41
CA GLU A 146 9.85 -2.01 8.22
C GLU A 146 9.57 -1.69 9.70
N LEU A 147 8.74 -0.68 9.99
CA LEU A 147 8.48 -0.23 11.36
C LEU A 147 7.52 -1.15 12.12
N ASN A 148 6.61 -1.86 11.44
CA ASN A 148 5.62 -2.72 12.08
C ASN A 148 6.22 -3.80 13.00
N PRO A 149 7.27 -4.56 12.65
CA PRO A 149 7.86 -5.56 13.54
C PRO A 149 8.83 -4.97 14.58
N ILE A 150 9.27 -3.72 14.47
CA ILE A 150 10.34 -3.16 15.34
C ILE A 150 9.89 -2.07 16.29
N ALA A 151 8.86 -1.28 15.95
CA ALA A 151 8.46 -0.13 16.75
C ALA A 151 7.63 -0.56 17.98
N PRO A 152 8.04 -0.24 19.22
CA PRO A 152 7.20 -0.47 20.40
C PRO A 152 5.91 0.34 20.34
N ARG A 153 4.81 -0.24 20.81
CA ARG A 153 3.47 0.38 20.85
C ARG A 153 3.27 1.09 22.17
N VAL A 154 2.98 2.37 22.09
CA VAL A 154 2.76 3.27 23.23
C VAL A 154 1.52 4.12 22.99
N MET A 155 0.96 4.70 24.05
CA MET A 155 -0.20 5.58 23.95
C MET A 155 0.23 7.04 23.99
N CYS A 156 -0.25 7.80 23.02
CA CYS A 156 -0.14 9.25 22.99
C CYS A 156 -1.49 9.81 22.56
N VAL A 157 -2.00 10.77 23.33
CA VAL A 157 -3.23 11.50 23.03
C VAL A 157 -2.85 12.84 22.41
N LEU A 158 -3.20 13.03 21.14
CA LEU A 158 -2.83 14.21 20.37
C LEU A 158 -3.72 15.42 20.67
N ARG A 159 -5.02 15.20 20.81
CA ARG A 159 -6.01 16.25 21.09
C ARG A 159 -6.76 15.89 22.38
N PRO A 160 -6.18 16.15 23.57
CA PRO A 160 -6.71 15.63 24.82
C PRO A 160 -8.06 16.22 25.19
N VAL A 161 -8.98 15.35 25.57
CA VAL A 161 -10.19 15.66 26.34
C VAL A 161 -10.14 14.89 27.65
N LYS A 162 -10.47 15.57 28.74
CA LYS A 162 -10.49 14.97 30.06
C LYS A 162 -11.69 14.03 30.23
N LEU A 163 -11.43 12.85 30.76
CA LEU A 163 -12.43 11.86 31.15
C LEU A 163 -12.25 11.54 32.63
N VAL A 164 -13.31 11.76 33.42
CA VAL A 164 -13.37 11.50 34.86
C VAL A 164 -14.15 10.23 35.11
N ILE A 165 -13.55 9.28 35.82
CA ILE A 165 -14.17 8.00 36.17
C ILE A 165 -14.79 8.11 37.56
N ASP A 166 -16.09 8.38 37.61
CA ASP A 166 -16.79 8.79 38.83
C ASP A 166 -16.77 7.76 39.96
N ASN A 167 -16.79 6.47 39.61
CA ASN A 167 -16.75 5.36 40.56
C ASN A 167 -15.33 4.80 40.78
N PHE A 168 -14.27 5.46 40.29
CA PHE A 168 -12.88 5.11 40.62
C PHE A 168 -12.40 5.94 41.83
N PRO A 169 -11.73 5.33 42.83
CA PRO A 169 -11.31 6.03 44.04
C PRO A 169 -10.38 7.23 43.76
N GLU A 170 -10.65 8.35 44.42
CA GLU A 170 -9.81 9.55 44.31
C GLU A 170 -8.42 9.31 44.92
N GLY A 171 -7.38 9.83 44.27
CA GLY A 171 -5.97 9.65 44.69
C GLY A 171 -5.41 8.24 44.51
N HIS A 172 -6.21 7.27 44.10
CA HIS A 172 -5.73 5.92 43.79
C HIS A 172 -5.05 5.88 42.42
N VAL A 173 -3.95 5.15 42.34
CA VAL A 173 -3.21 4.83 41.11
C VAL A 173 -3.10 3.32 41.03
N GLU A 174 -3.55 2.76 39.92
CA GLU A 174 -3.39 1.34 39.62
C GLU A 174 -2.44 1.19 38.43
N GLU A 175 -1.38 0.38 38.57
CA GLU A 175 -0.49 0.08 37.46
C GLU A 175 -1.06 -1.06 36.62
N LEU A 176 -1.35 -0.77 35.35
CA LEU A 176 -1.81 -1.76 34.37
C LEU A 176 -0.64 -2.23 33.52
N GLU A 177 -0.49 -3.54 33.35
CA GLU A 177 0.53 -4.09 32.47
C GLU A 177 0.08 -4.05 31.01
N ALA A 178 0.92 -3.49 30.14
CA ALA A 178 0.67 -3.39 28.71
C ALA A 178 1.87 -3.88 27.89
N PRO A 179 1.68 -4.83 26.95
CA PRO A 179 2.76 -5.27 26.08
C PRO A 179 3.19 -4.16 25.12
N TYR A 180 4.50 -4.08 24.84
CA TYR A 180 5.03 -3.19 23.80
C TYR A 180 4.72 -3.69 22.39
N PHE A 181 4.56 -5.00 22.22
CA PHE A 181 4.37 -5.61 20.91
C PHE A 181 3.10 -6.46 20.90
N PRO A 182 2.34 -6.46 19.79
CA PRO A 182 1.22 -7.36 19.64
C PRO A 182 1.73 -8.79 19.41
N LYS A 183 0.86 -9.79 19.64
CA LYS A 183 1.26 -11.21 19.65
C LYS A 183 1.84 -11.69 18.32
N ASP A 184 1.37 -11.14 17.21
CA ASP A 184 1.81 -11.45 15.83
C ASP A 184 3.24 -10.99 15.53
N VAL A 185 3.78 -10.01 16.27
CA VAL A 185 5.16 -9.56 16.12
C VAL A 185 6.16 -10.53 16.77
N GLY A 186 5.71 -11.37 17.71
CA GLY A 186 6.55 -12.39 18.36
C GLY A 186 7.65 -11.84 19.27
N LYS A 187 7.63 -10.55 19.59
CA LYS A 187 8.56 -9.91 20.54
C LYS A 187 7.94 -9.82 21.93
N GLU A 188 8.75 -10.09 22.94
CA GLU A 188 8.38 -9.93 24.34
C GLU A 188 8.63 -8.50 24.84
N GLY A 189 8.12 -8.20 26.03
CA GLY A 189 8.28 -6.91 26.69
C GLY A 189 6.95 -6.25 27.01
N SER A 190 6.85 -5.73 28.24
CA SER A 190 5.70 -5.00 28.74
C SER A 190 6.15 -3.78 29.53
N ARG A 191 5.21 -2.89 29.83
CA ARG A 191 5.40 -1.72 30.68
C ARG A 191 4.21 -1.55 31.60
N ALA A 192 4.44 -0.85 32.70
CA ALA A 192 3.40 -0.39 33.60
C ALA A 192 2.81 0.92 33.05
N ILE A 193 1.49 1.01 33.02
CA ILE A 193 0.73 2.19 32.62
C ILE A 193 -0.12 2.63 33.80
N PRO A 194 0.10 3.83 34.37
CA PRO A 194 -0.70 4.35 35.46
C PRO A 194 -2.15 4.57 35.01
N PHE A 195 -3.09 3.92 35.70
CA PHE A 195 -4.52 4.14 35.58
C PHE A 195 -5.01 4.93 36.79
N THR A 196 -5.70 6.03 36.53
CA THR A 196 -6.15 6.99 37.55
C THR A 196 -7.59 7.38 37.32
N ARG A 197 -8.22 7.98 38.34
CA ARG A 197 -9.58 8.53 38.24
C ARG A 197 -9.74 9.47 37.04
N GLU A 198 -8.74 10.29 36.78
CA GLU A 198 -8.73 11.24 35.66
C GLU A 198 -7.78 10.73 34.57
N ILE A 199 -8.31 10.56 33.36
CA ILE A 199 -7.55 10.18 32.17
C ILE A 199 -7.83 11.18 31.05
N LEU A 200 -7.00 11.11 30.02
CA LEU A 200 -7.16 11.88 28.78
C LEU A 200 -7.38 10.90 27.63
N ILE A 201 -8.31 11.25 26.74
CA ILE A 201 -8.59 10.53 25.48
C ILE A 201 -8.55 11.50 24.31
N GLU A 202 -8.55 10.98 23.08
CA GLU A 202 -8.68 11.85 21.90
C GLU A 202 -10.04 12.53 21.87
N ARG A 203 -10.06 13.81 21.47
CA ARG A 203 -11.30 14.56 21.21
C ARG A 203 -12.20 13.82 20.21
N ASP A 204 -11.61 13.21 19.19
CA ASP A 204 -12.31 12.52 18.09
C ASP A 204 -12.83 11.12 18.48
N ASP A 205 -12.56 10.68 19.71
CA ASP A 205 -13.07 9.42 20.25
C ASP A 205 -14.37 9.59 21.05
N PHE A 206 -14.89 10.81 21.15
CA PHE A 206 -16.21 11.10 21.67
C PHE A 206 -17.07 11.91 20.70
N GLU A 207 -18.31 11.47 20.48
CA GLU A 207 -19.28 12.18 19.67
C GLU A 207 -20.69 12.12 20.29
N GLU A 208 -21.37 13.26 20.37
CA GLU A 208 -22.75 13.31 20.87
C GLU A 208 -23.74 12.85 19.82
N THR A 209 -23.48 13.24 18.56
CA THR A 209 -24.28 12.84 17.40
C THR A 209 -23.45 11.94 16.48
N PRO A 210 -23.28 10.65 16.83
CA PRO A 210 -22.32 9.79 16.15
C PRO A 210 -22.70 9.54 14.69
N PRO A 211 -21.77 9.70 13.73
CA PRO A 211 -22.02 9.30 12.36
C PRO A 211 -22.20 7.79 12.24
N LYS A 212 -22.81 7.34 11.14
CA LYS A 212 -23.02 5.91 10.87
C LYS A 212 -21.67 5.17 10.90
N GLY A 213 -21.60 4.09 11.69
CA GLY A 213 -20.39 3.28 11.82
C GLY A 213 -19.39 3.78 12.86
N PHE A 214 -19.70 4.84 13.61
CA PHE A 214 -18.89 5.27 14.76
C PHE A 214 -18.87 4.17 15.85
N ARG A 215 -17.67 3.80 16.30
CA ARG A 215 -17.43 2.69 17.25
C ARG A 215 -16.83 3.14 18.59
N ARG A 216 -16.64 4.45 18.79
CA ARG A 216 -16.03 5.00 20.00
C ARG A 216 -17.09 5.46 20.99
N LEU A 217 -16.74 6.37 21.89
CA LEU A 217 -17.57 6.75 23.02
C LEU A 217 -18.69 7.72 22.60
N VAL A 218 -19.89 7.49 23.12
CA VAL A 218 -21.06 8.35 22.92
C VAL A 218 -21.77 8.50 24.27
N LEU A 219 -22.59 9.53 24.45
CA LEU A 219 -23.36 9.70 25.68
C LEU A 219 -24.27 8.47 25.93
N GLY A 220 -24.19 7.89 27.13
CA GLY A 220 -24.88 6.65 27.50
C GLY A 220 -24.24 5.36 26.96
N GLY A 221 -23.25 5.46 26.06
CA GLY A 221 -22.58 4.34 25.43
C GLY A 221 -21.31 3.90 26.16
N GLU A 222 -20.78 2.74 25.75
CA GLU A 222 -19.60 2.10 26.34
C GLU A 222 -18.46 1.98 25.32
N VAL A 223 -17.22 2.13 25.81
CA VAL A 223 -15.99 1.91 25.04
C VAL A 223 -14.96 1.17 25.89
N ARG A 224 -14.09 0.40 25.25
CA ARG A 224 -12.96 -0.22 25.93
C ARG A 224 -11.75 0.72 25.90
N LEU A 225 -11.14 0.92 27.06
CA LEU A 225 -9.83 1.54 27.17
C LEU A 225 -8.76 0.49 26.84
N ARG A 226 -7.83 0.81 25.94
CA ARG A 226 -6.73 -0.08 25.54
C ARG A 226 -5.93 -0.50 26.78
N TYR A 227 -5.73 -1.82 26.95
CA TYR A 227 -5.11 -2.45 28.13
C TYR A 227 -5.77 -2.17 29.49
N GLY A 228 -6.93 -1.51 29.51
CA GLY A 228 -7.66 -1.18 30.72
C GLY A 228 -9.08 -1.73 30.72
N TYR A 229 -9.96 -0.96 31.34
CA TYR A 229 -11.35 -1.31 31.61
C TYR A 229 -12.31 -0.86 30.52
N VAL A 230 -13.55 -1.35 30.57
CA VAL A 230 -14.68 -0.76 29.86
C VAL A 230 -15.21 0.42 30.66
N VAL A 231 -15.45 1.54 29.99
CA VAL A 231 -16.05 2.74 30.58
C VAL A 231 -17.34 3.10 29.85
N ARG A 232 -18.30 3.67 30.58
CA ARG A 232 -19.57 4.17 30.08
C ARG A 232 -19.68 5.67 30.32
N CYS A 233 -19.97 6.45 29.29
CA CYS A 233 -20.21 7.88 29.43
C CYS A 233 -21.58 8.13 30.05
N VAL A 234 -21.63 8.84 31.16
CA VAL A 234 -22.87 9.15 31.89
C VAL A 234 -23.25 10.63 31.79
N ASP A 235 -22.27 11.53 31.62
CA ASP A 235 -22.52 12.97 31.49
C ASP A 235 -21.41 13.68 30.69
N VAL A 236 -21.71 14.86 30.15
CA VAL A 236 -20.81 15.68 29.33
C VAL A 236 -20.84 17.12 29.84
N VAL A 237 -19.67 17.62 30.24
CA VAL A 237 -19.49 19.01 30.65
C VAL A 237 -18.93 19.81 29.48
N LYS A 238 -19.60 20.90 29.14
CA LYS A 238 -19.20 21.86 28.10
C LYS A 238 -18.81 23.20 28.72
N ASN A 239 -17.92 23.92 28.04
CA ASN A 239 -17.63 25.31 28.35
C ASN A 239 -18.72 26.25 27.82
N ASP A 240 -18.61 27.55 28.13
CA ASP A 240 -19.54 28.60 27.68
C ASP A 240 -19.69 28.66 26.16
N ASP A 241 -18.64 28.29 25.41
CA ASP A 241 -18.65 28.23 23.93
C ASP A 241 -19.29 26.94 23.37
N GLY A 242 -19.83 26.07 24.22
CA GLY A 242 -20.42 24.78 23.83
C GLY A 242 -19.39 23.70 23.48
N VAL A 243 -18.10 23.96 23.65
CA VAL A 243 -17.01 22.99 23.43
C VAL A 243 -16.93 22.02 24.60
N ILE A 244 -16.76 20.72 24.29
CA ILE A 244 -16.61 19.66 25.30
C ILE A 244 -15.35 19.90 26.11
N LYS A 245 -15.51 19.98 27.43
CA LYS A 245 -14.45 20.19 28.40
C LYS A 245 -14.05 18.89 29.07
N GLU A 246 -15.04 18.18 29.63
CA GLU A 246 -14.83 17.00 30.46
C GLU A 246 -15.97 15.99 30.22
N LEU A 247 -15.62 14.71 30.20
CA LEU A 247 -16.55 13.59 30.09
C LEU A 247 -16.61 12.86 31.43
N HIS A 248 -17.81 12.66 31.96
CA HIS A 248 -18.02 11.87 33.17
C HIS A 248 -18.42 10.46 32.79
N CYS A 249 -17.69 9.48 33.32
CA CYS A 249 -17.86 8.07 33.01
C CYS A 249 -17.89 7.21 34.27
N THR A 250 -18.46 6.02 34.16
CA THR A 250 -18.28 4.94 35.13
C THR A 250 -17.48 3.80 34.51
N TYR A 251 -16.56 3.18 35.23
CA TYR A 251 -15.86 1.97 34.77
C TYR A 251 -16.49 0.70 35.34
N ASP A 252 -16.24 -0.42 34.67
CA ASP A 252 -16.59 -1.75 35.17
C ASP A 252 -15.33 -2.48 35.70
N PRO A 253 -15.21 -2.73 37.02
CA PRO A 253 -14.06 -3.42 37.62
C PRO A 253 -13.84 -4.85 37.12
N GLU A 254 -14.88 -5.55 36.65
CA GLU A 254 -14.80 -6.95 36.19
C GLU A 254 -14.23 -7.08 34.77
N THR A 255 -13.99 -5.95 34.08
CA THR A 255 -13.59 -5.94 32.66
C THR A 255 -12.09 -5.74 32.42
N LYS A 256 -11.29 -5.88 33.47
CA LYS A 256 -9.82 -5.77 33.43
C LYS A 256 -9.23 -6.76 32.41
N GLY A 257 -8.25 -6.34 31.62
CA GLY A 257 -7.45 -7.25 30.79
C GLY A 257 -8.11 -7.73 29.49
N GLY A 258 -9.18 -7.08 29.03
CA GLY A 258 -9.72 -7.29 27.69
C GLY A 258 -10.95 -8.19 27.59
N SER A 259 -11.40 -8.81 28.69
CA SER A 259 -12.62 -9.62 28.73
C SER A 259 -13.84 -8.81 29.21
N THR A 260 -15.03 -9.29 28.89
CA THR A 260 -16.33 -8.86 29.44
C THR A 260 -17.00 -10.13 29.96
N PRO A 261 -16.87 -10.46 31.25
CA PRO A 261 -17.34 -11.74 31.80
C PRO A 261 -18.85 -11.99 31.61
N ASP A 262 -19.62 -10.90 31.54
CA ASP A 262 -21.05 -10.85 31.26
C ASP A 262 -21.42 -11.07 29.78
N GLY A 263 -20.43 -11.18 28.88
CA GLY A 263 -20.63 -11.49 27.46
C GLY A 263 -21.10 -10.32 26.59
N ARG A 264 -21.28 -9.12 27.15
CA ARG A 264 -21.69 -7.95 26.36
C ARG A 264 -20.63 -7.56 25.33
N LYS A 265 -21.09 -7.09 24.17
CA LYS A 265 -20.20 -6.67 23.08
C LYS A 265 -19.93 -5.18 23.13
N VAL A 266 -18.67 -4.80 23.37
CA VAL A 266 -18.21 -3.41 23.29
C VAL A 266 -17.70 -3.12 21.87
N LYS A 267 -18.21 -2.06 21.24
CA LYS A 267 -18.05 -1.82 19.79
C LYS A 267 -16.65 -1.38 19.37
N GLY A 268 -15.88 -0.79 20.26
CA GLY A 268 -14.55 -0.27 19.94
C GLY A 268 -13.62 -0.17 21.13
N THR A 269 -12.36 0.08 20.82
CA THR A 269 -11.28 0.28 21.77
C THR A 269 -10.54 1.57 21.42
N ILE A 270 -10.28 2.40 22.43
CA ILE A 270 -9.59 3.69 22.29
C ILE A 270 -8.34 3.71 23.17
N HIS A 271 -7.33 4.45 22.76
CA HIS A 271 -6.17 4.73 23.59
C HIS A 271 -6.46 5.88 24.55
N TRP A 272 -5.66 5.98 25.60
CA TRP A 272 -5.82 6.93 26.69
C TRP A 272 -4.48 7.11 27.40
N VAL A 273 -4.36 8.14 28.24
CA VAL A 273 -3.24 8.30 29.17
C VAL A 273 -3.74 8.85 30.50
N SER A 274 -3.05 8.57 31.61
CA SER A 274 -3.35 9.21 32.90
C SER A 274 -3.17 10.72 32.80
N ALA A 275 -4.12 11.51 33.31
CA ALA A 275 -3.99 12.96 33.31
C ALA A 275 -2.80 13.45 34.17
N SER A 276 -2.57 12.80 35.32
CA SER A 276 -1.54 13.19 36.29
C SER A 276 -0.15 12.61 36.00
N HIS A 277 -0.05 11.47 35.31
CA HIS A 277 1.23 10.79 35.07
C HIS A 277 1.72 10.89 33.62
N SER A 278 0.91 11.37 32.67
CA SER A 278 1.38 11.62 31.30
C SER A 278 2.40 12.76 31.23
N LEU A 279 3.20 12.75 30.17
CA LEU A 279 4.16 13.79 29.86
C LEU A 279 3.61 14.72 28.78
N PRO A 280 3.82 16.04 28.89
CA PRO A 280 3.50 16.96 27.81
C PRO A 280 4.45 16.74 26.63
N ALA A 281 3.92 16.86 25.42
CA ALA A 281 4.73 16.76 24.21
C ALA A 281 4.18 17.67 23.10
N GLU A 282 5.11 18.22 22.31
CA GLU A 282 4.83 18.75 20.99
C GLU A 282 4.83 17.60 19.98
N VAL A 283 3.82 17.52 19.14
CA VAL A 283 3.73 16.52 18.06
C VAL A 283 3.57 17.20 16.72
N ARG A 284 4.48 16.91 15.80
CA ARG A 284 4.53 17.43 14.43
C ARG A 284 3.98 16.40 13.47
N LEU A 285 2.82 16.71 12.91
CA LEU A 285 2.13 15.88 11.94
C LEU A 285 2.52 16.32 10.53
N TYR A 286 3.47 15.61 9.93
CA TYR A 286 3.86 15.84 8.54
C TYR A 286 2.91 15.14 7.57
N ASP A 287 2.62 15.80 6.46
CA ASP A 287 1.92 15.26 5.29
C ASP A 287 2.75 15.52 4.02
N ARG A 288 2.22 15.18 2.85
CA ARG A 288 2.79 15.47 1.54
C ARG A 288 3.05 16.97 1.38
N LEU A 289 4.21 17.33 0.85
CA LEU A 289 4.61 18.74 0.69
C LEU A 289 3.80 19.44 -0.40
N PHE A 290 3.38 18.70 -1.43
CA PHE A 290 2.55 19.20 -2.52
C PHE A 290 1.19 18.51 -2.56
N THR A 291 0.19 19.20 -3.10
CA THR A 291 -1.19 18.70 -3.23
C THR A 291 -1.43 17.91 -4.51
N VAL A 292 -0.53 18.02 -5.50
CA VAL A 292 -0.62 17.33 -6.80
C VAL A 292 0.52 16.31 -6.99
N PRO A 293 0.30 15.23 -7.76
CA PRO A 293 1.33 14.21 -8.02
C PRO A 293 2.56 14.75 -8.75
N ASP A 294 2.35 15.68 -9.70
CA ASP A 294 3.44 16.31 -10.46
C ASP A 294 3.48 17.83 -10.18
N PRO A 295 4.23 18.27 -9.16
CA PRO A 295 4.28 19.67 -8.78
C PRO A 295 5.06 20.55 -9.77
N GLU A 296 5.81 19.98 -10.72
CA GLU A 296 6.49 20.77 -11.76
C GLU A 296 5.54 21.16 -12.90
N ASN A 297 4.41 20.47 -13.03
CA ASN A 297 3.41 20.77 -14.03
C ASN A 297 2.53 21.95 -13.58
N VAL A 298 2.88 23.14 -14.04
CA VAL A 298 2.21 24.41 -13.74
C VAL A 298 1.69 25.08 -15.01
N GLU A 299 0.64 25.89 -14.88
CA GLU A 299 0.16 26.72 -15.99
C GLU A 299 1.19 27.79 -16.38
N GLU A 300 1.10 28.28 -17.62
CA GLU A 300 2.06 29.26 -18.14
C GLU A 300 2.05 30.55 -17.31
N GLY A 301 3.19 30.86 -16.68
CA GLY A 301 3.36 32.04 -15.83
C GLY A 301 3.16 31.79 -14.33
N GLU A 302 2.78 30.58 -13.92
CA GLU A 302 2.70 30.19 -12.52
C GLU A 302 4.01 29.54 -12.01
N ASP A 303 4.16 29.53 -10.68
CA ASP A 303 5.29 28.90 -9.99
C ASP A 303 4.83 27.65 -9.24
N PHE A 304 5.69 26.64 -9.12
CA PHE A 304 5.38 25.36 -8.47
C PHE A 304 4.90 25.50 -7.02
N THR A 305 5.15 26.64 -6.38
CA THR A 305 4.67 26.96 -5.03
C THR A 305 3.14 27.05 -4.92
N VAL A 306 2.40 27.25 -6.02
CA VAL A 306 0.92 27.21 -6.02
C VAL A 306 0.38 25.85 -5.58
N HIS A 307 1.16 24.79 -5.77
CA HIS A 307 0.81 23.42 -5.41
C HIS A 307 1.24 23.04 -4.00
N LEU A 308 1.80 23.96 -3.20
CA LEU A 308 2.22 23.66 -1.83
C LEU A 308 1.02 23.31 -0.95
N ASN A 309 1.19 22.24 -0.17
CA ASN A 309 0.23 21.85 0.84
C ASN A 309 0.47 22.66 2.12
N HIS A 310 -0.44 23.58 2.42
CA HIS A 310 -0.42 24.37 3.66
C HIS A 310 -0.62 23.50 4.92
N GLU A 311 -1.17 22.29 4.78
CA GLU A 311 -1.31 21.31 5.86
C GLU A 311 -0.15 20.28 5.87
N SER A 312 0.93 20.52 5.10
CA SER A 312 2.12 19.64 5.07
C SER A 312 2.81 19.50 6.44
N LEU A 313 2.55 20.43 7.36
CA LEU A 313 2.95 20.37 8.75
C LEU A 313 1.83 20.94 9.63
N THR A 314 1.30 20.13 10.54
CA THR A 314 0.49 20.59 11.68
C THR A 314 1.24 20.34 12.98
N VAL A 315 1.46 21.39 13.77
CA VAL A 315 2.09 21.29 15.09
C VAL A 315 1.01 21.28 16.17
N LEU A 316 1.13 20.35 17.12
CA LEU A 316 0.23 20.20 18.25
C LEU A 316 1.03 20.29 19.56
N ASP A 317 0.82 21.36 20.35
CA ASP A 317 1.67 21.68 21.52
C ASP A 317 1.15 21.10 22.86
N ASN A 318 -0.07 20.56 22.86
CA ASN A 318 -0.75 20.08 24.06
C ASN A 318 -1.00 18.56 24.01
N CYS A 319 -0.12 17.80 23.35
CA CYS A 319 -0.23 16.35 23.33
C CYS A 319 0.23 15.75 24.65
N ARG A 320 -0.24 14.54 24.95
CA ARG A 320 0.00 13.84 26.21
C ARG A 320 0.41 12.41 25.93
N VAL A 321 1.65 12.07 26.25
CA VAL A 321 2.23 10.74 26.03
C VAL A 321 2.41 10.00 27.36
N GLU A 322 2.30 8.67 27.34
CA GLU A 322 2.58 7.85 28.52
C GLU A 322 4.03 8.05 29.03
N SER A 323 4.23 7.91 30.34
CA SER A 323 5.51 8.22 31.00
C SER A 323 6.60 7.15 30.84
N SER A 324 6.24 5.96 30.39
CA SER A 324 7.16 4.82 30.14
C SER A 324 8.31 5.18 29.21
N ILE A 325 8.10 6.13 28.29
CA ILE A 325 9.11 6.50 27.28
C ILE A 325 10.03 7.64 27.72
N ALA A 326 9.88 8.15 28.96
CA ALA A 326 10.65 9.32 29.43
C ALA A 326 12.17 9.11 29.37
N SER A 327 12.61 7.88 29.64
CA SER A 327 14.02 7.50 29.76
C SER A 327 14.56 6.78 28.53
N ASP A 328 13.75 6.61 27.49
CA ASP A 328 14.13 5.83 26.33
C ASP A 328 15.13 6.60 25.44
N PRO A 329 15.99 5.88 24.70
CA PRO A 329 16.81 6.48 23.64
C PRO A 329 15.98 7.26 22.62
N ARG A 330 16.47 8.43 22.21
CA ARG A 330 15.74 9.36 21.32
C ARG A 330 15.65 8.89 19.86
N ASP A 331 16.44 7.90 19.48
CA ASP A 331 16.43 7.30 18.15
C ASP A 331 15.38 6.18 18.00
N ILE A 332 14.61 5.90 19.05
CA ILE A 332 13.52 4.92 18.98
C ILE A 332 12.32 5.53 18.25
N THR A 333 11.87 4.83 17.23
CA THR A 333 10.58 5.07 16.59
C THR A 333 9.50 4.24 17.28
N TYR A 334 8.48 4.91 17.78
CA TYR A 334 7.31 4.30 18.41
C TYR A 334 6.15 4.18 17.42
N GLN A 335 5.29 3.21 17.65
CA GLN A 335 3.92 3.28 17.14
C GLN A 335 3.04 3.89 18.23
N PHE A 336 2.52 5.10 17.98
CA PHE A 336 1.43 5.64 18.78
C PHE A 336 0.15 4.92 18.35
N GLU A 337 -0.39 4.13 19.28
CA GLU A 337 -1.57 3.29 19.05
C GLU A 337 -2.68 4.08 18.34
N ARG A 338 -3.27 3.46 17.30
CA ARG A 338 -4.32 4.04 16.44
C ARG A 338 -3.97 5.31 15.65
N THR A 339 -2.76 5.83 15.79
CA THR A 339 -2.38 7.15 15.26
C THR A 339 -1.36 7.05 14.13
N GLY A 340 -0.19 6.45 14.39
CA GLY A 340 0.90 6.40 13.42
C GLY A 340 2.23 6.02 14.05
N TYR A 341 3.31 6.16 13.28
CA TYR A 341 4.67 5.98 13.76
C TYR A 341 5.34 7.33 14.00
N PHE A 342 6.06 7.44 15.12
CA PHE A 342 6.62 8.69 15.61
C PHE A 342 8.02 8.48 16.17
N VAL A 343 8.91 9.43 15.93
CA VAL A 343 10.27 9.47 16.49
C VAL A 343 10.46 10.77 17.26
N HIS A 344 11.34 10.80 18.25
CA HIS A 344 11.77 12.09 18.82
C HIS A 344 12.46 12.92 17.75
N ASP A 345 12.16 14.23 17.69
CA ASP A 345 12.92 15.13 16.82
C ASP A 345 14.37 15.24 17.31
N ALA A 346 15.33 14.91 16.45
CA ALA A 346 16.74 14.83 16.83
C ALA A 346 17.38 16.21 17.12
N VAL A 347 16.70 17.31 16.79
CA VAL A 347 17.23 18.68 16.91
C VAL A 347 16.54 19.42 18.05
N ASP A 348 15.21 19.37 18.10
CA ASP A 348 14.39 20.23 18.97
C ASP A 348 13.92 19.50 20.24
N SER A 349 13.91 18.17 20.26
CA SER A 349 13.46 17.38 21.40
C SER A 349 14.52 17.36 22.50
N THR A 350 14.15 17.78 23.72
CA THR A 350 14.98 17.75 24.94
C THR A 350 14.32 16.91 26.03
N PRO A 351 14.97 16.63 27.19
CA PRO A 351 14.32 15.91 28.29
C PRO A 351 13.13 16.65 28.90
N ASP A 352 13.19 17.98 28.92
CA ASP A 352 12.16 18.83 29.52
C ASP A 352 11.10 19.30 28.50
N HIS A 353 11.35 19.08 27.21
CA HIS A 353 10.47 19.46 26.12
C HIS A 353 10.50 18.36 25.04
N LEU A 354 9.56 17.42 25.13
CA LEU A 354 9.46 16.31 24.19
C LEU A 354 8.83 16.79 22.89
N VAL A 355 9.56 16.64 21.79
CA VAL A 355 9.06 16.86 20.42
C VAL A 355 9.07 15.55 19.67
N PHE A 356 7.95 15.20 19.03
CA PHE A 356 7.82 14.02 18.18
C PHE A 356 7.46 14.38 16.75
N ASN A 357 8.14 13.76 15.79
CA ASN A 357 7.82 13.83 14.37
C ASN A 357 7.00 12.60 13.96
N ARG A 358 5.87 12.81 13.27
CA ARG A 358 5.15 11.71 12.61
C ARG A 358 5.95 11.23 11.41
N THR A 359 6.49 10.02 11.50
CA THR A 359 7.20 9.37 10.39
C THR A 359 6.22 9.00 9.28
N VAL A 360 5.17 8.24 9.62
CA VAL A 360 4.12 7.81 8.68
C VAL A 360 2.82 7.47 9.44
N THR A 361 1.68 7.63 8.79
CA THR A 361 0.36 7.21 9.31
C THR A 361 0.23 5.68 9.35
N LEU A 362 -0.73 5.12 10.09
CA LEU A 362 -0.94 3.66 10.12
C LEU A 362 -1.46 3.06 8.81
N ARG A 363 -2.17 3.86 8.02
CA ARG A 363 -2.80 3.45 6.76
C ARG A 363 -2.72 4.59 5.77
N ASP A 364 -2.76 4.26 4.49
CA ASP A 364 -2.87 5.25 3.43
C ASP A 364 -4.25 5.94 3.49
N SER A 365 -4.25 7.20 3.93
CA SER A 365 -5.43 8.08 3.95
C SER A 365 -5.73 8.69 2.58
N TRP A 366 -4.72 8.80 1.72
CA TRP A 366 -4.80 9.40 0.38
C TRP A 366 -5.46 8.45 -0.63
N ALA A 367 -5.29 7.14 -0.49
CA ALA A 367 -6.05 6.16 -1.30
C ALA A 367 -7.57 6.31 -1.17
N LYS A 368 -8.07 6.74 0.01
CA LYS A 368 -9.51 7.01 0.20
C LYS A 368 -9.93 8.36 -0.36
N ALA A 369 -9.07 9.38 -0.21
CA ALA A 369 -9.33 10.72 -0.75
C ALA A 369 -9.37 10.69 -2.28
N ARG A 370 -8.41 10.01 -2.95
CA ARG A 370 -8.40 9.79 -4.41
C ARG A 370 -9.72 9.18 -4.90
N LYS A 371 -10.17 8.08 -4.28
CA LYS A 371 -11.45 7.45 -4.61
C LYS A 371 -12.65 8.39 -4.43
N ALA A 372 -12.66 9.20 -3.36
CA ALA A 372 -13.75 10.16 -3.13
C ALA A 372 -13.77 11.28 -4.18
N THR A 373 -12.60 11.78 -4.59
CA THR A 373 -12.46 12.83 -5.61
C THR A 373 -12.80 12.30 -7.01
N GLU A 374 -12.39 11.07 -7.36
CA GLU A 374 -12.74 10.40 -8.62
C GLU A 374 -14.26 10.16 -8.72
N THR A 375 -14.90 9.74 -7.63
CA THR A 375 -16.36 9.54 -7.60
C THR A 375 -17.11 10.86 -7.73
N GLY A 376 -16.65 11.93 -7.07
CA GLY A 376 -17.25 13.26 -7.18
C GLY A 376 -17.00 13.96 -8.53
N ALA A 377 -15.90 13.66 -9.21
CA ALA A 377 -15.63 14.13 -10.57
C ALA A 377 -16.54 13.44 -11.60
N ALA A 378 -16.76 12.14 -11.47
CA ALA A 378 -17.68 11.38 -12.30
C ALA A 378 -19.15 11.85 -12.16
N GLU A 379 -19.59 12.21 -10.94
CA GLU A 379 -20.93 12.77 -10.68
C GLU A 379 -21.11 14.19 -11.23
N ARG A 380 -20.04 15.00 -11.24
CA ARG A 380 -20.07 16.35 -11.84
C ARG A 380 -20.12 16.28 -13.36
N GLU A 381 -19.38 15.38 -14.00
CA GLU A 381 -19.46 15.14 -15.44
C GLU A 381 -20.83 14.58 -15.88
N SER A 382 -21.49 13.74 -15.07
CA SER A 382 -22.85 13.29 -15.37
C SER A 382 -23.88 14.42 -15.25
N SER A 383 -23.72 15.32 -14.27
CA SER A 383 -24.65 16.46 -14.07
C SER A 383 -24.53 17.56 -15.14
N HIS A 384 -23.36 17.70 -15.77
CA HIS A 384 -23.14 18.64 -16.88
C HIS A 384 -23.64 18.11 -18.23
N LYS A 385 -23.79 16.79 -18.40
CA LYS A 385 -24.37 16.20 -19.61
C LYS A 385 -25.91 16.25 -19.66
N GLU A 386 -26.61 16.34 -18.53
CA GLU A 386 -28.08 16.39 -18.50
C GLU A 386 -28.70 17.77 -18.72
N THR A 387 -27.93 18.87 -18.74
CA THR A 387 -28.47 20.24 -18.83
C THR A 387 -28.32 20.92 -20.19
N THR A 388 -27.78 20.23 -21.20
CA THR A 388 -27.57 20.79 -22.56
C THR A 388 -28.07 19.86 -23.66
N GLU A 389 -29.36 19.54 -23.69
CA GLU A 389 -30.04 19.04 -24.90
C GLU A 389 -31.40 19.72 -25.10
N THR A 390 -31.39 20.99 -25.54
CA THR A 390 -32.45 21.53 -26.41
C THR A 390 -31.88 22.59 -27.35
N GLY A 391 -31.70 22.22 -28.62
CA GLY A 391 -31.73 23.15 -29.75
C GLY A 391 -30.44 23.29 -30.57
N GLY A 392 -30.53 22.98 -31.86
CA GLY A 392 -29.79 23.68 -32.92
C GLY A 392 -28.72 22.87 -33.67
N ARG A 393 -29.06 22.44 -34.87
CA ARG A 393 -28.26 21.70 -35.85
C ARG A 393 -27.51 22.66 -36.79
N VAL A 394 -26.16 22.66 -36.84
CA VAL A 394 -25.36 23.01 -38.05
C VAL A 394 -23.97 22.31 -38.03
N GLU A 395 -23.74 21.55 -39.11
CA GLU A 395 -22.55 21.12 -39.85
C GLU A 395 -21.22 20.58 -39.24
N ARG A 396 -20.78 19.53 -39.93
CA ARG A 396 -19.64 18.62 -39.76
C ARG A 396 -18.27 19.28 -39.98
N GLY A 397 -17.33 18.97 -39.08
CA GLY A 397 -15.89 18.96 -39.32
C GLY A 397 -15.30 17.73 -38.62
N VAL A 398 -14.43 17.01 -39.32
CA VAL A 398 -13.87 15.69 -38.94
C VAL A 398 -12.69 15.88 -37.98
N GLU A 399 -12.73 15.22 -36.82
CA GLU A 399 -11.57 14.95 -35.96
C GLU A 399 -11.51 13.46 -35.60
N PRO A 400 -10.31 12.89 -35.40
CA PRO A 400 -10.09 11.46 -35.25
C PRO A 400 -10.46 10.95 -33.85
N SER A 401 -10.93 9.71 -33.83
CA SER A 401 -11.40 8.92 -32.70
C SER A 401 -10.36 8.70 -31.61
N ILE A 402 -10.70 9.15 -30.39
CA ILE A 402 -10.11 8.76 -29.11
C ILE A 402 -10.89 7.53 -28.62
N GLU A 403 -10.21 6.40 -28.40
CA GLU A 403 -10.77 5.23 -27.70
C GLU A 403 -10.43 5.27 -26.20
N PRO A 404 -11.28 4.67 -25.34
CA PRO A 404 -11.28 4.89 -23.91
C PRO A 404 -10.31 3.97 -23.15
N ASN A 405 -9.74 4.55 -22.10
CA ASN A 405 -8.89 3.93 -21.09
C ASN A 405 -9.70 2.93 -20.24
N VAL A 406 -9.31 1.65 -20.22
CA VAL A 406 -9.87 0.62 -19.31
C VAL A 406 -8.81 0.24 -18.29
N GLY A 407 -9.14 0.43 -17.01
CA GLY A 407 -8.23 0.33 -15.87
C GLY A 407 -7.63 -1.05 -15.64
N HIS A 408 -6.39 -1.05 -15.13
CA HIS A 408 -5.71 -2.22 -14.60
C HIS A 408 -5.79 -2.26 -13.08
N GLY A 409 -6.31 -3.38 -12.59
CA GLY A 409 -6.22 -3.82 -11.21
C GLY A 409 -4.82 -4.36 -10.90
N VAL A 410 -4.38 -3.98 -9.71
CA VAL A 410 -3.13 -4.35 -9.03
C VAL A 410 -3.24 -5.77 -8.48
N ASP A 411 -2.13 -6.54 -8.49
CA ASP A 411 -1.56 -7.25 -7.32
C ASP A 411 -0.48 -8.26 -7.79
N THR A 412 0.81 -8.04 -7.48
CA THR A 412 1.58 -8.54 -6.30
C THR A 412 1.67 -10.08 -6.26
N ASP A 413 2.77 -10.77 -5.97
CA ASP A 413 3.99 -10.47 -5.22
C ASP A 413 4.90 -11.74 -5.29
N ARG A 414 6.21 -11.58 -4.96
CA ARG A 414 7.14 -12.51 -4.26
C ARG A 414 7.28 -13.98 -4.75
N GLY A 415 8.47 -14.59 -4.90
CA GLY A 415 9.84 -14.32 -4.43
C GLY A 415 10.53 -15.67 -4.06
N GLY A 416 11.82 -15.84 -4.36
CA GLY A 416 12.65 -17.00 -3.96
C GLY A 416 13.94 -17.10 -4.79
N ALA A 417 15.09 -17.42 -4.19
CA ALA A 417 16.43 -16.99 -4.63
C ALA A 417 17.30 -18.03 -5.38
N ALA A 418 18.07 -17.59 -6.40
CA ALA A 418 19.43 -18.05 -6.78
C ALA A 418 19.99 -17.18 -7.94
N GLU A 419 21.32 -17.07 -8.04
CA GLU A 419 22.06 -16.08 -8.85
C GLU A 419 21.86 -16.10 -10.39
N SER A 420 21.77 -14.88 -10.94
CA SER A 420 22.41 -14.38 -12.19
C SER A 420 21.52 -14.04 -13.42
N ILE A 421 21.81 -12.83 -13.94
CA ILE A 421 21.50 -12.20 -15.25
C ILE A 421 20.06 -11.70 -15.46
N ALA A 422 19.84 -10.39 -15.32
CA ALA A 422 18.75 -9.68 -15.99
C ALA A 422 19.35 -8.65 -16.95
N PRO A 423 19.32 -8.88 -18.28
CA PRO A 423 19.60 -7.87 -19.29
C PRO A 423 18.38 -6.94 -19.42
N GLU A 424 18.54 -5.87 -20.20
CA GLU A 424 17.49 -4.92 -20.58
C GLU A 424 16.13 -5.60 -20.79
N VAL A 425 15.03 -5.04 -20.22
CA VAL A 425 13.67 -5.49 -20.59
C VAL A 425 13.35 -4.89 -21.95
N ASN A 426 14.00 -5.44 -22.97
CA ASN A 426 13.42 -5.53 -24.28
C ASN A 426 12.35 -6.63 -24.16
N PRO A 427 11.04 -6.32 -24.26
CA PRO A 427 10.01 -7.36 -24.17
C PRO A 427 10.24 -8.44 -25.24
N ARG A 428 10.88 -8.06 -26.35
CA ARG A 428 11.41 -8.98 -27.35
C ARG A 428 12.77 -9.57 -26.93
N PRO A 429 12.91 -10.90 -26.84
CA PRO A 429 14.17 -11.57 -26.52
C PRO A 429 15.31 -11.18 -27.48
N GLU A 430 16.55 -11.14 -26.99
CA GLU A 430 17.73 -10.85 -27.82
C GLU A 430 18.17 -12.06 -28.69
N ASP A 431 17.92 -13.28 -28.20
CA ASP A 431 18.20 -14.51 -28.93
C ASP A 431 17.34 -14.58 -30.21
N PRO A 432 17.92 -14.78 -31.42
CA PRO A 432 17.16 -14.74 -32.66
C PRO A 432 16.01 -15.74 -32.76
N GLU A 433 16.14 -16.93 -32.14
CA GLU A 433 15.10 -17.96 -32.16
C GLU A 433 13.96 -17.61 -31.18
N ALA A 434 14.30 -17.11 -29.99
CA ALA A 434 13.32 -16.57 -29.05
C ALA A 434 12.65 -15.29 -29.59
N ALA A 435 13.37 -14.40 -30.26
CA ALA A 435 12.84 -13.20 -30.89
C ALA A 435 11.81 -13.54 -31.99
N ALA A 436 12.12 -14.54 -32.82
CA ALA A 436 11.19 -15.02 -33.84
C ALA A 436 9.91 -15.62 -33.24
N ARG A 437 10.05 -16.39 -32.14
CA ARG A 437 8.88 -16.88 -31.38
C ARG A 437 8.07 -15.76 -30.75
N TYR A 438 8.74 -14.75 -30.21
CA TYR A 438 8.08 -13.58 -29.62
C TYR A 438 7.25 -12.83 -30.66
N ASP A 439 7.82 -12.56 -31.84
CA ASP A 439 7.11 -11.89 -32.93
C ASP A 439 5.89 -12.71 -33.38
N ASP A 440 6.06 -14.03 -33.57
CA ASP A 440 4.98 -14.99 -33.89
C ASP A 440 3.83 -14.95 -32.86
N LEU A 441 4.17 -14.95 -31.56
CA LEU A 441 3.20 -14.90 -30.47
C LEU A 441 2.44 -13.56 -30.38
N CYS A 442 3.07 -12.45 -30.75
CA CYS A 442 2.43 -11.14 -30.73
C CYS A 442 1.58 -10.91 -31.99
N GLU A 443 2.10 -11.27 -33.17
CA GLU A 443 1.48 -10.97 -34.46
C GLU A 443 0.40 -11.99 -34.85
N GLU A 444 0.67 -13.30 -34.71
CA GLU A 444 -0.27 -14.35 -35.13
C GLU A 444 -1.26 -14.72 -34.02
N HIS A 445 -0.81 -14.70 -32.77
CA HIS A 445 -1.61 -15.12 -31.60
C HIS A 445 -2.16 -13.96 -30.76
N GLY A 446 -1.80 -12.71 -31.08
CA GLY A 446 -2.33 -11.51 -30.43
C GLY A 446 -2.05 -11.41 -28.92
N LEU A 447 -0.97 -12.04 -28.45
CA LEU A 447 -0.61 -12.06 -27.02
C LEU A 447 -0.04 -10.72 -26.56
N ALA A 448 -0.24 -10.40 -25.27
CA ALA A 448 0.39 -9.23 -24.67
C ALA A 448 1.91 -9.41 -24.64
N GLU A 449 2.65 -8.31 -24.83
CA GLU A 449 4.13 -8.31 -24.91
C GLU A 449 4.78 -9.03 -23.70
N SER A 450 4.22 -8.87 -22.50
CA SER A 450 4.72 -9.54 -21.29
C SER A 450 4.52 -11.07 -21.32
N GLU A 451 3.42 -11.55 -21.87
CA GLU A 451 3.11 -12.98 -21.95
C GLU A 451 3.92 -13.64 -23.08
N ALA A 452 3.99 -12.96 -24.23
CA ALA A 452 4.80 -13.38 -25.37
C ALA A 452 6.29 -13.47 -25.01
N SER A 453 6.80 -12.52 -24.22
CA SER A 453 8.20 -12.51 -23.76
C SER A 453 8.55 -13.75 -22.95
N VAL A 454 7.70 -14.12 -21.98
CA VAL A 454 7.92 -15.28 -21.11
C VAL A 454 7.84 -16.58 -21.91
N LEU A 455 6.81 -16.74 -22.75
CA LEU A 455 6.66 -17.92 -23.58
C LEU A 455 7.82 -18.08 -24.57
N ALA A 456 8.24 -16.99 -25.22
CA ALA A 456 9.32 -17.00 -26.18
C ALA A 456 10.69 -17.37 -25.60
N GLN A 457 10.95 -17.03 -24.33
CA GLN A 457 12.20 -17.35 -23.63
C GLN A 457 12.26 -18.81 -23.14
N HIS A 458 11.11 -19.45 -22.92
CA HIS A 458 11.04 -20.80 -22.35
C HIS A 458 10.52 -21.81 -23.37
N ALA A 459 11.43 -22.57 -24.00
CA ALA A 459 11.08 -23.51 -25.06
C ALA A 459 10.02 -24.55 -24.68
N GLY A 460 10.02 -25.03 -23.44
CA GLY A 460 8.98 -25.94 -22.95
C GLY A 460 7.62 -25.27 -22.78
N LEU A 461 7.57 -24.06 -22.20
CA LEU A 461 6.31 -23.32 -22.05
C LEU A 461 5.75 -22.91 -23.43
N PHE A 462 6.63 -22.54 -24.36
CA PHE A 462 6.27 -22.32 -25.76
C PHE A 462 5.70 -23.58 -26.41
N SER A 463 6.33 -24.74 -26.22
CA SER A 463 5.83 -26.01 -26.75
C SER A 463 4.47 -26.38 -26.18
N LEU A 464 4.27 -26.17 -24.86
CA LEU A 464 2.99 -26.38 -24.19
C LEU A 464 1.90 -25.45 -24.72
N PHE A 465 2.26 -24.17 -24.95
CA PHE A 465 1.37 -23.18 -25.56
C PHE A 465 0.99 -23.58 -26.99
N ARG A 466 1.96 -23.94 -27.83
CA ARG A 466 1.72 -24.37 -29.22
C ARG A 466 0.86 -25.63 -29.32
N GLU A 467 1.08 -26.59 -28.44
CA GLU A 467 0.22 -27.78 -28.39
C GLU A 467 -1.20 -27.39 -27.94
N GLY A 468 -1.34 -26.53 -26.94
CA GLY A 468 -2.64 -26.13 -26.41
C GLY A 468 -3.42 -25.17 -27.31
N SER A 469 -2.74 -24.34 -28.11
CA SER A 469 -3.37 -23.36 -28.99
C SER A 469 -4.21 -24.03 -30.08
N GLU A 470 -3.85 -25.26 -30.50
CA GLU A 470 -4.67 -26.07 -31.42
C GLU A 470 -6.05 -26.46 -30.84
N TYR A 471 -6.21 -26.41 -29.52
CA TYR A 471 -7.41 -26.83 -28.80
C TYR A 471 -8.11 -25.71 -28.01
N ALA A 472 -7.45 -24.57 -27.81
CA ALA A 472 -7.97 -23.49 -26.99
C ALA A 472 -9.00 -22.65 -27.74
N ALA A 473 -10.11 -22.32 -27.05
CA ALA A 473 -11.10 -21.37 -27.58
C ALA A 473 -10.59 -19.91 -27.58
N ALA A 474 -9.68 -19.58 -26.67
CA ALA A 474 -9.02 -18.28 -26.56
C ALA A 474 -7.54 -18.47 -26.18
N GLU A 475 -6.65 -18.21 -27.14
CA GLU A 475 -5.21 -18.38 -26.96
C GLU A 475 -4.63 -17.42 -25.90
N THR A 476 -5.20 -16.23 -25.75
CA THR A 476 -4.81 -15.25 -24.72
C THR A 476 -5.04 -15.77 -23.29
N ASP A 477 -6.11 -16.53 -23.08
CA ASP A 477 -6.41 -17.07 -21.76
C ASP A 477 -5.53 -18.30 -21.46
N LEU A 478 -5.25 -19.12 -22.48
CA LEU A 478 -4.27 -20.19 -22.38
C LEU A 478 -2.89 -19.64 -22.02
N ALA A 479 -2.43 -18.58 -22.69
CA ALA A 479 -1.15 -17.93 -22.41
C ALA A 479 -1.07 -17.43 -20.96
N LYS A 480 -2.12 -16.77 -20.46
CA LYS A 480 -2.19 -16.32 -19.06
C LYS A 480 -2.06 -17.45 -18.07
N TRP A 481 -2.72 -18.58 -18.32
CA TRP A 481 -2.64 -19.76 -17.46
C TRP A 481 -1.24 -20.39 -17.50
N ILE A 482 -0.63 -20.48 -18.68
CA ILE A 482 0.74 -21.00 -18.84
C ILE A 482 1.75 -20.08 -18.15
N VAL A 483 1.61 -18.76 -18.24
CA VAL A 483 2.56 -17.82 -17.64
C VAL A 483 2.39 -17.71 -16.12
N ASN A 484 1.16 -17.74 -15.61
CA ASN A 484 0.89 -17.42 -14.20
C ASN A 484 0.63 -18.62 -13.28
N GLU A 485 0.11 -19.73 -13.82
CA GLU A 485 -0.34 -20.86 -12.99
C GLU A 485 0.51 -22.12 -13.20
N VAL A 486 1.02 -22.38 -14.41
CA VAL A 486 1.90 -23.55 -14.67
C VAL A 486 3.22 -23.49 -13.87
N PRO A 487 3.93 -22.34 -13.74
CA PRO A 487 5.12 -22.26 -12.89
C PRO A 487 4.84 -22.58 -11.42
N ARG A 488 3.63 -22.31 -10.93
CA ARG A 488 3.25 -22.58 -9.53
C ARG A 488 3.09 -24.07 -9.23
N VAL A 489 2.67 -24.87 -10.21
CA VAL A 489 2.55 -26.33 -10.06
C VAL A 489 3.83 -27.07 -10.45
N LEU A 490 4.72 -26.41 -11.21
CA LEU A 490 6.07 -26.90 -11.48
C LEU A 490 6.99 -26.73 -10.28
N GLU A 491 6.81 -25.67 -9.49
CA GLU A 491 7.75 -25.27 -8.44
C GLU A 491 9.17 -25.10 -9.02
N GLU A 492 10.11 -25.99 -8.66
CA GLU A 492 11.48 -26.05 -9.20
C GLU A 492 11.71 -27.21 -10.18
N ARG A 493 10.68 -28.01 -10.49
CA ARG A 493 10.80 -29.17 -11.38
C ARG A 493 10.89 -28.75 -12.85
N PRO A 494 11.65 -29.49 -13.68
CA PRO A 494 11.66 -29.26 -15.11
C PRO A 494 10.28 -29.53 -15.74
N ILE A 495 9.95 -28.78 -16.79
CA ILE A 495 8.63 -28.86 -17.43
C ILE A 495 8.34 -30.23 -18.05
N GLU A 496 9.39 -30.98 -18.39
CA GLU A 496 9.31 -32.36 -18.87
C GLU A 496 8.72 -33.32 -17.81
N GLU A 497 8.64 -32.93 -16.54
CA GLU A 497 7.99 -33.69 -15.48
C GLU A 497 6.47 -33.41 -15.37
N LEU A 498 5.91 -32.51 -16.18
CA LEU A 498 4.45 -32.36 -16.27
C LEU A 498 3.82 -33.63 -16.85
N ARG A 499 2.74 -34.06 -16.20
CA ARG A 499 1.96 -35.22 -16.63
C ARG A 499 0.73 -34.87 -17.46
N PHE A 500 0.64 -33.62 -17.90
CA PHE A 500 -0.39 -33.12 -18.81
C PHE A 500 0.27 -32.30 -19.92
N GLY A 501 -0.34 -32.29 -21.11
CA GLY A 501 0.11 -31.52 -22.27
C GLY A 501 -0.76 -30.29 -22.50
N GLY A 502 -0.52 -29.61 -23.61
CA GLY A 502 -1.24 -28.38 -23.97
C GLY A 502 -2.74 -28.62 -24.15
N ARG A 503 -3.13 -29.81 -24.62
CA ARG A 503 -4.52 -30.21 -24.83
C ARG A 503 -5.33 -30.24 -23.53
N GLU A 504 -4.80 -30.89 -22.49
CA GLU A 504 -5.48 -30.98 -21.19
C GLU A 504 -5.57 -29.60 -20.53
N LEU A 505 -4.53 -28.77 -20.67
CA LEU A 505 -4.56 -27.41 -20.14
C LEU A 505 -5.58 -26.53 -20.86
N ALA A 506 -5.63 -26.58 -22.19
CA ALA A 506 -6.62 -25.87 -22.99
C ALA A 506 -8.04 -26.26 -22.60
N ARG A 507 -8.29 -27.56 -22.36
CA ARG A 507 -9.58 -28.05 -21.88
C ARG A 507 -9.93 -27.50 -20.49
N LEU A 508 -8.97 -27.45 -19.57
CA LEU A 508 -9.19 -26.86 -18.25
C LEU A 508 -9.52 -25.36 -18.32
N VAL A 509 -8.83 -24.61 -19.16
CA VAL A 509 -9.08 -23.17 -19.38
C VAL A 509 -10.47 -22.95 -19.98
N GLU A 510 -10.91 -23.80 -20.90
CA GLU A 510 -12.26 -23.78 -21.46
C GLU A 510 -13.33 -24.05 -20.38
N LEU A 511 -13.09 -25.00 -19.47
CA LEU A 511 -14.00 -25.31 -18.37
C LEU A 511 -14.14 -24.15 -17.37
N VAL A 512 -13.09 -23.35 -17.18
CA VAL A 512 -13.14 -22.12 -16.39
C VAL A 512 -13.95 -21.05 -17.12
N SER A 513 -13.67 -20.85 -18.41
CA SER A 513 -14.29 -19.80 -19.23
C SER A 513 -15.77 -20.04 -19.46
N SER A 514 -16.17 -21.32 -19.60
CA SER A 514 -17.58 -21.72 -19.67
C SER A 514 -18.29 -21.72 -18.31
N GLY A 515 -17.53 -21.51 -17.22
CA GLY A 515 -18.05 -21.47 -15.86
C GLY A 515 -18.44 -22.84 -15.30
N THR A 516 -18.02 -23.94 -15.92
CA THR A 516 -18.22 -25.33 -15.42
C THR A 516 -17.41 -25.60 -14.15
N VAL A 517 -16.27 -24.93 -13.99
CA VAL A 517 -15.44 -24.96 -12.78
C VAL A 517 -15.03 -23.54 -12.39
N SER A 518 -14.94 -23.25 -11.09
CA SER A 518 -14.45 -21.93 -10.64
C SER A 518 -12.94 -21.83 -10.80
N GLY A 519 -12.41 -20.61 -10.94
CA GLY A 519 -10.96 -20.40 -11.06
C GLY A 519 -10.15 -20.96 -9.87
N ARG A 520 -10.74 -21.04 -8.67
CA ARG A 520 -10.09 -21.67 -7.51
C ARG A 520 -10.02 -23.19 -7.63
N ALA A 521 -11.12 -23.82 -8.03
CA ALA A 521 -11.21 -25.26 -8.22
C ALA A 521 -10.35 -25.72 -9.41
N ALA A 522 -10.26 -24.92 -10.47
CA ALA A 522 -9.39 -25.20 -11.60
C ALA A 522 -7.90 -25.21 -11.23
N LYS A 523 -7.45 -24.39 -10.27
CA LYS A 523 -6.08 -24.48 -9.72
C LYS A 523 -5.82 -25.80 -8.99
N ASP A 524 -6.82 -26.32 -8.28
CA ASP A 524 -6.72 -27.62 -7.61
C ASP A 524 -6.69 -28.77 -8.65
N VAL A 525 -7.49 -28.66 -9.73
CA VAL A 525 -7.43 -29.59 -10.87
C VAL A 525 -6.07 -29.54 -11.55
N LEU A 526 -5.52 -28.35 -11.80
CA LEU A 526 -4.20 -28.16 -12.42
C LEU A 526 -3.08 -28.83 -11.59
N ALA A 527 -3.12 -28.70 -10.27
CA ALA A 527 -2.15 -29.35 -9.38
C ALA A 527 -2.25 -30.89 -9.46
N ILE A 528 -3.46 -31.44 -9.50
CA ILE A 528 -3.67 -32.89 -9.64
C ILE A 528 -3.18 -33.37 -11.01
N LEU A 529 -3.48 -32.65 -12.08
CA LEU A 529 -2.99 -32.96 -13.42
C LEU A 529 -1.45 -32.95 -13.47
N ALA A 530 -0.80 -32.02 -12.75
CA ALA A 530 0.66 -31.92 -12.67
C ALA A 530 1.32 -33.13 -11.97
N GLU A 531 0.62 -33.79 -11.04
CA GLU A 531 1.14 -34.93 -10.27
C GLU A 531 0.71 -36.29 -10.83
N GLU A 532 -0.57 -36.43 -11.18
CA GLU A 532 -1.21 -37.70 -11.55
C GLU A 532 -1.40 -37.81 -13.07
N GLY A 533 -1.48 -36.68 -13.78
CA GLY A 533 -1.90 -36.61 -15.18
C GLY A 533 -3.38 -36.96 -15.38
N GLY A 534 -3.80 -37.08 -16.63
CA GLY A 534 -5.15 -37.54 -16.99
C GLY A 534 -6.06 -36.44 -17.55
N ASP A 535 -7.34 -36.75 -17.62
CA ASP A 535 -8.34 -35.90 -18.26
C ASP A 535 -8.95 -34.89 -17.26
N PRO A 536 -8.96 -33.57 -17.55
CA PRO A 536 -9.50 -32.56 -16.64
C PRO A 536 -10.96 -32.78 -16.25
N ASP A 537 -11.82 -33.21 -17.18
CA ASP A 537 -13.23 -33.48 -16.89
C ASP A 537 -13.36 -34.65 -15.91
N ALA A 538 -12.57 -35.72 -16.11
CA ALA A 538 -12.56 -36.87 -15.21
C ALA A 538 -12.03 -36.54 -13.80
N VAL A 539 -11.02 -35.67 -13.70
CA VAL A 539 -10.51 -35.18 -12.41
C VAL A 539 -11.57 -34.36 -11.68
N ILE A 540 -12.27 -33.47 -12.40
CA ILE A 540 -13.35 -32.65 -11.84
C ILE A 540 -14.48 -33.52 -11.31
N GLU A 541 -14.90 -34.53 -12.08
CA GLU A 541 -15.96 -35.48 -11.67
C GLU A 541 -15.53 -36.31 -10.46
N THR A 542 -14.35 -36.91 -10.50
CA THR A 542 -13.85 -37.81 -9.45
C THR A 542 -13.60 -37.08 -8.12
N LYS A 543 -13.10 -35.85 -8.17
CA LYS A 543 -12.74 -35.05 -7.00
C LYS A 543 -13.89 -34.14 -6.54
N GLY A 544 -15.02 -34.12 -7.27
CA GLY A 544 -16.20 -33.30 -6.94
C GLY A 544 -15.93 -31.80 -7.02
N LEU A 545 -15.11 -31.37 -7.98
CA LEU A 545 -14.64 -29.99 -8.13
C LEU A 545 -15.50 -29.16 -9.10
N GLY A 546 -16.56 -29.74 -9.66
CA GLY A 546 -17.45 -29.06 -10.60
C GLY A 546 -18.29 -27.98 -9.91
N ARG A 547 -18.80 -27.03 -10.71
CA ARG A 547 -19.73 -26.01 -10.21
C ARG A 547 -21.02 -26.68 -9.72
N VAL A 548 -21.35 -26.45 -8.46
CA VAL A 548 -22.57 -26.89 -7.82
C VAL A 548 -23.64 -25.84 -8.10
N SER A 549 -24.49 -26.12 -9.08
CA SER A 549 -25.64 -25.28 -9.45
C SER A 549 -26.97 -25.97 -9.13
N ASP A 550 -26.96 -27.18 -8.58
CA ASP A 550 -28.17 -27.92 -8.27
C ASP A 550 -28.82 -27.40 -6.99
N VAL A 551 -30.07 -26.94 -7.15
CA VAL A 551 -30.89 -26.41 -6.06
C VAL A 551 -31.05 -27.41 -4.90
N PRO A 552 -31.28 -28.73 -5.11
CA PRO A 552 -31.41 -29.69 -4.02
C PRO A 552 -30.17 -29.83 -3.11
N THR A 553 -28.96 -29.57 -3.62
CA THR A 553 -27.72 -29.59 -2.82
C THR A 553 -27.47 -28.25 -2.13
N LEU A 554 -27.73 -27.12 -2.80
CA LEU A 554 -27.49 -25.79 -2.24
C LEU A 554 -28.55 -25.36 -1.21
N GLN A 555 -29.81 -25.74 -1.42
CA GLN A 555 -30.95 -25.30 -0.59
C GLN A 555 -30.85 -25.76 0.88
N PRO A 556 -30.45 -27.00 1.22
CA PRO A 556 -30.21 -27.40 2.61
C PRO A 556 -29.07 -26.63 3.27
N MET A 557 -28.02 -26.29 2.51
CA MET A 557 -26.88 -25.53 3.00
C MET A 557 -27.28 -24.08 3.30
N VAL A 558 -28.03 -23.45 2.38
CA VAL A 558 -28.62 -22.12 2.55
C VAL A 558 -29.53 -22.09 3.79
N ALA A 559 -30.44 -23.05 3.94
CA ALA A 559 -31.34 -23.13 5.09
C ALA A 559 -30.56 -23.25 6.41
N ARG A 560 -29.55 -24.13 6.47
CA ARG A 560 -28.69 -24.29 7.64
C ARG A 560 -27.90 -23.02 7.96
N LEU A 561 -27.39 -22.31 6.96
CA LEU A 561 -26.64 -21.06 7.16
C LEU A 561 -27.54 -19.93 7.67
N ILE A 562 -28.79 -19.86 7.21
CA ILE A 562 -29.79 -18.93 7.72
C ILE A 562 -30.15 -19.26 9.17
N GLU A 563 -30.40 -20.54 9.49
CA GLU A 563 -30.70 -21.01 10.85
C GLU A 563 -29.54 -20.76 11.82
N ALA A 564 -28.30 -20.95 11.37
CA ALA A 564 -27.10 -20.68 12.15
C ALA A 564 -26.82 -19.19 12.37
N ASN A 565 -27.45 -18.30 11.59
CA ASN A 565 -27.25 -16.85 11.65
C ASN A 565 -28.58 -16.07 11.75
N PRO A 566 -29.38 -16.31 12.80
CA PRO A 566 -30.75 -15.77 12.90
C PRO A 566 -30.78 -14.24 13.01
N ALA A 567 -29.77 -13.63 13.64
CA ALA A 567 -29.68 -12.17 13.77
C ALA A 567 -29.39 -11.47 12.44
N GLN A 568 -28.60 -12.10 11.57
CA GLN A 568 -28.27 -11.60 10.24
C GLN A 568 -29.43 -11.84 9.27
N ALA A 569 -30.12 -12.98 9.39
CA ALA A 569 -31.33 -13.27 8.63
C ALA A 569 -32.43 -12.26 8.97
N GLN A 570 -32.66 -11.99 10.26
CA GLN A 570 -33.61 -10.96 10.69
C GLN A 570 -33.16 -9.56 10.23
N GLY A 571 -31.87 -9.24 10.35
CA GLY A 571 -31.34 -7.98 9.87
C GLY A 571 -31.58 -7.74 8.38
N TYR A 572 -31.52 -8.79 7.56
CA TYR A 572 -31.84 -8.71 6.13
C TYR A 572 -33.34 -8.47 5.91
N ARG A 573 -34.21 -9.19 6.63
CA ARG A 573 -35.68 -8.99 6.62
C ARG A 573 -36.10 -7.59 7.07
N ASP A 574 -35.35 -7.00 8.01
CA ASP A 574 -35.54 -5.63 8.48
C ASP A 574 -35.02 -4.56 7.48
N GLY A 575 -34.66 -4.95 6.25
CA GLY A 575 -34.27 -4.04 5.17
C GLY A 575 -32.76 -3.81 5.01
N LYS A 576 -31.89 -4.54 5.72
CA LYS A 576 -30.43 -4.45 5.52
C LYS A 576 -29.97 -5.36 4.38
N THR A 577 -30.31 -5.00 3.15
CA THR A 577 -30.03 -5.77 1.92
C THR A 577 -28.54 -6.08 1.71
N GLY A 578 -27.62 -5.26 2.26
CA GLY A 578 -26.18 -5.52 2.24
C GLY A 578 -25.73 -6.79 2.97
N LEU A 579 -26.59 -7.42 3.78
CA LEU A 579 -26.31 -8.72 4.41
C LEU A 579 -26.39 -9.89 3.40
N MET A 580 -26.90 -9.68 2.18
CA MET A 580 -26.85 -10.68 1.11
C MET A 580 -25.41 -11.13 0.83
N GLY A 581 -24.47 -10.18 0.74
CA GLY A 581 -23.06 -10.49 0.49
C GLY A 581 -22.41 -11.33 1.61
N PHE A 582 -22.89 -11.20 2.86
CA PHE A 582 -22.44 -12.05 3.96
C PHE A 582 -22.88 -13.51 3.75
N PHE A 583 -24.15 -13.74 3.41
CA PHE A 583 -24.66 -15.09 3.21
C PHE A 583 -24.09 -15.76 1.96
N VAL A 584 -23.97 -15.01 0.84
CA VAL A 584 -23.28 -15.49 -0.37
C VAL A 584 -21.84 -15.89 -0.04
N GLY A 585 -21.13 -15.07 0.73
CA GLY A 585 -19.77 -15.39 1.17
C GLY A 585 -19.66 -16.65 2.04
N GLN A 586 -20.67 -16.94 2.87
CA GLN A 586 -20.69 -18.19 3.66
C GLN A 586 -20.96 -19.42 2.79
N VAL A 587 -21.90 -19.34 1.85
CA VAL A 587 -22.19 -20.45 0.91
C VAL A 587 -20.95 -20.72 0.04
N MET A 588 -20.30 -19.68 -0.46
CA MET A 588 -19.05 -19.81 -1.23
C MET A 588 -17.92 -20.40 -0.38
N LYS A 589 -17.79 -20.02 0.89
CA LYS A 589 -16.77 -20.59 1.79
C LYS A 589 -17.00 -22.07 2.06
N GLU A 590 -18.26 -22.45 2.29
CA GLU A 590 -18.62 -23.83 2.64
C GLU A 590 -18.50 -24.79 1.45
N THR A 591 -18.83 -24.30 0.25
CA THR A 591 -18.65 -25.04 -1.01
C THR A 591 -17.23 -24.91 -1.59
N LYS A 592 -16.30 -24.27 -0.87
CA LYS A 592 -14.93 -23.98 -1.34
C LYS A 592 -14.89 -23.26 -2.71
N GLY A 593 -15.91 -22.44 -2.99
CA GLY A 593 -16.06 -21.70 -4.22
C GLY A 593 -16.66 -22.50 -5.38
N ALA A 594 -17.23 -23.68 -5.11
CA ALA A 594 -17.92 -24.48 -6.13
C ALA A 594 -19.37 -24.04 -6.35
N ALA A 595 -20.02 -23.36 -5.39
CA ALA A 595 -21.39 -22.91 -5.56
C ALA A 595 -21.54 -21.90 -6.71
N ASP A 596 -22.60 -22.06 -7.49
CA ASP A 596 -23.02 -21.08 -8.48
C ASP A 596 -23.44 -19.77 -7.80
N PRO A 597 -22.79 -18.62 -8.08
CA PRO A 597 -23.12 -17.36 -7.43
C PRO A 597 -24.53 -16.84 -7.70
N GLU A 598 -25.08 -17.08 -8.90
CA GLU A 598 -26.42 -16.60 -9.29
C GLU A 598 -27.49 -17.46 -8.62
N VAL A 599 -27.39 -18.79 -8.74
CA VAL A 599 -28.32 -19.72 -8.08
C VAL A 599 -28.27 -19.56 -6.56
N THR A 600 -27.07 -19.35 -5.99
CA THR A 600 -26.89 -19.08 -4.56
C THR A 600 -27.59 -17.79 -4.13
N GLN A 601 -27.46 -16.72 -4.91
CA GLN A 601 -28.12 -15.46 -4.61
C GLN A 601 -29.65 -15.56 -4.70
N ASP A 602 -30.17 -16.31 -5.67
CA ASP A 602 -31.61 -16.50 -5.85
C ASP A 602 -32.20 -17.34 -4.71
N LEU A 603 -31.56 -18.46 -4.35
CA LEU A 603 -31.98 -19.28 -3.21
C LEU A 603 -31.91 -18.53 -1.88
N LEU A 604 -30.85 -17.74 -1.68
CA LEU A 604 -30.74 -16.89 -0.49
C LEU A 604 -31.80 -15.80 -0.47
N ARG A 605 -32.12 -15.20 -1.61
CA ARG A 605 -33.15 -14.18 -1.71
C ARG A 605 -34.51 -14.77 -1.34
N GLU A 606 -34.87 -15.92 -1.91
CA GLU A 606 -36.12 -16.64 -1.64
C GLU A 606 -36.23 -17.07 -0.17
N ALA A 607 -35.19 -17.71 0.38
CA ALA A 607 -35.18 -18.19 1.75
C ALA A 607 -35.16 -17.06 2.80
N LEU A 608 -34.57 -15.91 2.47
CA LEU A 608 -34.52 -14.74 3.37
C LEU A 608 -35.77 -13.86 3.26
N SER A 609 -36.41 -13.76 2.09
CA SER A 609 -37.61 -12.92 1.89
C SER A 609 -38.88 -13.50 2.52
N GLY A 610 -38.92 -14.81 2.79
CA GLY A 610 -40.05 -15.47 3.43
C GLY A 610 -41.27 -15.57 2.51
N SER A 611 -41.42 -16.72 1.86
CA SER A 611 -42.74 -17.16 1.38
C SER A 611 -43.51 -17.67 2.59
N ASP A 612 -44.45 -16.87 3.08
CA ASP A 612 -45.66 -17.40 3.73
C ASP A 612 -46.43 -18.19 2.66
N GLU A 613 -46.19 -19.50 2.56
CA GLU A 613 -47.17 -20.43 2.02
C GLU A 613 -47.28 -21.63 2.97
N GLY A 614 -48.42 -21.63 3.70
CA GLY A 614 -49.31 -22.79 3.95
C GLY A 614 -48.72 -24.12 4.39
#